data_AF-A0A9D5T270-F1
#
_entry.id   AF-A0A9D5T270-F1
#
_cell.length_a   1.000
_cell.length_b   1.000
_cell.length_c   1.000
_cell.angle_alpha   90.00
_cell.angle_beta   90.00
_cell.angle_gamma   90.00
#
_symmetry.space_group_name_H-M   'P 1'
#
loop_
_entity.id
_entity.type
_entity.pdbx_description
1 polymer ?
#
loop_
_entity_poly.entity_id
_entity_poly.type
_entity_poly.pdbx_seq_one_letter_code
_entity_poly.pdbx_strand_id
1 'polypeptide(L)'
;MENIKVKKKIKSWLIFLCVIILFLPIFGFSYLLFHCLFNAMVRFDIITVVVGRCLAFFISLSFSVVFVAFILKRYILKRKSNLLMWLSYGAPKYVLWYALTVISLSSLRAELIWNVTEMKDVLMLSWTIFGIAITLFLVWYLLNGGFLEKQIKRLKEQSEQKEKFSFNYAVFNLLTIYNQRTSSIFLLLINLLMLIITTSRFYIVNAGSTITLLNQNLMIICFFLCCNTVADMFIGISQVLIAENKSVTRKLDYLFQYSFKKYQDGFGKSEKSDDERNFNELAEIDKNYNRLPIVKLFQKILKSSFFFGDIDVVDNKDSINENDHQ
;
A
#
# COMPACT_ATOMS: atom_id res chain seq x y z
N MET A 1 -32.05 -2.75 -42.72
CA MET A 1 -31.52 -1.45 -42.20
C MET A 1 -31.95 -1.15 -40.76
N GLU A 2 -33.13 -1.57 -40.30
CA GLU A 2 -33.62 -1.32 -38.92
C GLU A 2 -32.73 -1.87 -37.80
N ASN A 3 -32.24 -3.11 -37.94
CA ASN A 3 -31.38 -3.74 -36.93
C ASN A 3 -30.05 -3.00 -36.65
N ILE A 4 -29.56 -2.19 -37.60
CA ILE A 4 -28.33 -1.40 -37.42
C ILE A 4 -28.61 -0.10 -36.66
N LYS A 5 -29.78 0.53 -36.87
CA LYS A 5 -30.20 1.73 -36.12
C LYS A 5 -30.48 1.41 -34.65
N VAL A 6 -31.12 0.28 -34.38
CA VAL A 6 -31.41 -0.18 -33.00
C VAL A 6 -30.11 -0.46 -32.23
N LYS A 7 -29.14 -1.16 -32.83
CA LYS A 7 -27.82 -1.41 -32.20
C LYS A 7 -27.04 -0.13 -31.89
N LYS A 8 -27.10 0.89 -32.76
CA LYS A 8 -26.47 2.20 -32.49
C LYS A 8 -27.13 2.94 -31.34
N LYS A 9 -28.47 2.92 -31.25
CA LYS A 9 -29.22 3.61 -30.19
C LYS A 9 -28.98 3.00 -28.81
N ILE A 10 -28.94 1.66 -28.71
CA ILE A 10 -28.63 0.93 -27.48
C ILE A 10 -27.20 1.21 -27.01
N LYS A 11 -26.22 1.22 -27.93
CA LYS A 11 -24.83 1.52 -27.59
C LYS A 11 -24.64 2.95 -27.08
N SER A 12 -25.37 3.92 -27.64
CA SER A 12 -25.34 5.32 -27.19
C SER A 12 -25.90 5.47 -25.77
N TRP A 13 -27.00 4.78 -25.47
CA TRP A 13 -27.61 4.78 -24.13
C TRP A 13 -26.70 4.16 -23.07
N LEU A 14 -26.05 3.05 -23.39
CA LEU A 14 -25.11 2.40 -22.46
C LEU A 14 -23.91 3.29 -22.15
N ILE A 15 -23.38 4.01 -23.14
CA ILE A 15 -22.28 4.96 -22.91
C ILE A 15 -22.75 6.10 -22.00
N PHE A 16 -23.92 6.69 -22.28
CA PHE A 16 -24.49 7.75 -21.45
C PHE A 16 -24.69 7.31 -19.99
N LEU A 17 -25.25 6.12 -19.77
CA LEU A 17 -25.42 5.55 -18.44
C LEU A 17 -24.07 5.39 -17.72
N CYS A 18 -23.05 4.87 -18.39
CA CYS A 18 -21.71 4.75 -17.82
C CYS A 18 -21.10 6.11 -17.46
N VAL A 19 -21.33 7.16 -18.26
CA VAL A 19 -20.86 8.51 -17.93
C VAL A 19 -21.51 9.03 -16.65
N ILE A 20 -22.83 8.85 -16.50
CA ILE A 20 -23.56 9.27 -15.29
C ILE A 20 -23.07 8.51 -14.05
N ILE A 21 -22.95 7.18 -14.17
CA ILE A 21 -22.51 6.31 -13.06
C ILE A 21 -21.10 6.67 -12.60
N LEU A 22 -20.19 7.06 -13.51
CA LEU A 22 -18.86 7.53 -13.15
C LEU A 22 -18.89 8.96 -12.58
N PHE A 23 -19.69 9.84 -13.17
CA PHE A 23 -19.75 11.25 -12.80
C PHE A 23 -20.21 11.48 -11.36
N LEU A 24 -21.29 10.83 -10.93
CA LEU A 24 -21.88 11.02 -9.59
C LEU A 24 -20.90 10.80 -8.43
N PRO A 25 -20.18 9.66 -8.33
CA PRO A 25 -19.21 9.47 -7.24
C PRO A 25 -18.04 10.45 -7.35
N ILE A 26 -17.53 10.72 -8.56
CA ILE A 26 -16.43 11.69 -8.75
C ILE A 26 -16.86 13.07 -8.26
N PHE A 27 -18.09 13.49 -8.58
CA PHE A 27 -18.68 14.73 -8.10
C PHE A 27 -18.91 14.75 -6.59
N GLY A 28 -19.43 13.66 -6.00
CA GLY A 28 -19.58 13.57 -4.55
C GLY A 28 -18.24 13.71 -3.81
N PHE A 29 -17.20 13.01 -4.28
CA PHE A 29 -15.87 13.07 -3.69
C PHE A 29 -15.20 14.44 -3.89
N SER A 30 -15.28 15.04 -5.09
CA SER A 30 -14.72 16.37 -5.31
C SER A 30 -15.47 17.42 -4.48
N TYR A 31 -16.80 17.34 -4.43
CA TYR A 31 -17.63 18.23 -3.62
C TYR A 31 -17.28 18.18 -2.15
N LEU A 32 -17.16 16.99 -1.56
CA LEU A 32 -16.79 16.87 -0.15
C LEU A 32 -15.40 17.50 0.13
N LEU A 33 -14.42 17.26 -0.74
CA LEU A 33 -13.08 17.82 -0.61
C LEU A 33 -13.09 19.36 -0.66
N PHE A 34 -13.69 19.93 -1.70
CA PHE A 34 -13.74 21.38 -1.87
C PHE A 34 -14.65 22.03 -0.83
N HIS A 35 -15.73 21.37 -0.41
CA HIS A 35 -16.56 21.84 0.70
C HIS A 35 -15.75 21.95 1.99
N CYS A 36 -14.96 20.95 2.36
CA CYS A 36 -14.09 21.03 3.54
C CYS A 36 -13.04 22.13 3.41
N LEU A 37 -12.43 22.29 2.24
CA LEU A 37 -11.46 23.36 1.97
C LEU A 37 -12.09 24.76 2.13
N PHE A 38 -13.20 25.03 1.46
CA PHE A 38 -13.86 26.33 1.53
C PHE A 38 -14.50 26.58 2.90
N ASN A 39 -15.00 25.54 3.58
CA ASN A 39 -15.49 25.68 4.94
C ASN A 39 -14.36 26.06 5.92
N ALA A 40 -13.12 25.58 5.69
CA ALA A 40 -11.97 26.08 6.43
C ALA A 40 -11.76 27.57 6.18
N MET A 41 -11.80 28.03 4.91
CA MET A 41 -11.67 29.46 4.58
C MET A 41 -12.79 30.33 5.19
N VAL A 42 -14.02 29.82 5.23
CA VAL A 42 -15.16 30.47 5.90
C VAL A 42 -14.91 30.62 7.39
N ARG A 43 -14.37 29.58 8.05
CA ARG A 43 -14.04 29.64 9.49
C ARG A 43 -12.99 30.70 9.80
N PHE A 44 -12.08 31.00 8.87
CA PHE A 44 -11.08 32.07 9.01
C PHE A 44 -11.59 33.44 8.53
N ASP A 45 -12.90 33.60 8.33
CA ASP A 45 -13.54 34.84 7.84
C ASP A 45 -12.97 35.37 6.51
N ILE A 46 -12.35 34.51 5.69
CA ILE A 46 -11.79 34.90 4.39
C ILE A 46 -12.90 35.08 3.35
N ILE A 47 -13.93 34.22 3.42
CA ILE A 47 -15.07 34.21 2.50
C ILE A 47 -16.37 33.96 3.25
N THR A 48 -17.49 34.43 2.71
CA THR A 48 -18.81 34.15 3.29
C THR A 48 -19.25 32.71 3.04
N VAL A 49 -20.12 32.18 3.90
CA VAL A 49 -20.68 30.81 3.80
C VAL A 49 -21.29 30.55 2.41
N VAL A 50 -22.04 31.53 1.88
CA VAL A 50 -22.72 31.42 0.58
C VAL A 50 -21.69 31.31 -0.54
N VAL A 51 -20.68 32.19 -0.55
CA VAL A 51 -19.61 32.16 -1.56
C VAL A 51 -18.84 30.85 -1.49
N GLY A 52 -18.48 30.37 -0.29
CA GLY A 52 -17.78 29.10 -0.11
C GLY A 52 -18.56 27.90 -0.65
N ARG A 53 -19.87 27.83 -0.41
CA ARG A 53 -20.73 26.75 -0.95
C ARG A 53 -20.86 26.81 -2.47
N CYS A 54 -21.01 28.01 -3.04
CA CYS A 54 -21.07 28.20 -4.49
C CYS A 54 -19.74 27.78 -5.16
N LEU A 55 -18.60 28.24 -4.63
CA LEU A 55 -17.28 27.86 -5.14
C LEU A 55 -17.06 26.35 -5.05
N ALA A 56 -17.40 25.72 -3.92
CA ALA A 56 -17.32 24.28 -3.78
C ALA A 56 -18.10 23.56 -4.86
N PHE A 57 -19.35 23.97 -5.12
CA PHE A 57 -20.20 23.35 -6.14
C PHE A 57 -19.63 23.51 -7.56
N PHE A 58 -19.32 24.73 -8.00
CA PHE A 58 -18.89 25.00 -9.38
C PHE A 58 -17.51 24.41 -9.70
N ILE A 59 -16.58 24.46 -8.75
CA ILE A 59 -15.24 23.87 -8.92
C ILE A 59 -15.35 22.35 -8.98
N SER A 60 -16.17 21.74 -8.11
CA SER A 60 -16.40 20.29 -8.12
C SER A 60 -17.06 19.83 -9.40
N LEU A 61 -18.06 20.59 -9.89
CA LEU A 61 -18.72 20.31 -11.16
C LEU A 61 -17.72 20.33 -12.32
N SER A 62 -16.93 21.40 -12.40
CA SER A 62 -15.90 21.57 -13.44
C SER A 62 -14.86 20.47 -13.38
N PHE A 63 -14.33 20.18 -12.19
CA PHE A 63 -13.36 19.12 -11.97
C PHE A 63 -13.90 17.76 -12.39
N SER A 64 -15.12 17.41 -12.00
CA SER A 64 -15.74 16.13 -12.33
C SER A 64 -15.97 15.95 -13.83
N VAL A 65 -16.42 17.00 -14.53
CA VAL A 65 -16.58 16.96 -15.99
C VAL A 65 -15.22 16.71 -16.67
N VAL A 66 -14.19 17.46 -16.29
CA VAL A 66 -12.83 17.32 -16.86
C VAL A 66 -12.26 15.93 -16.57
N PHE A 67 -12.42 15.44 -15.35
CA PHE A 67 -11.86 14.16 -14.92
C PHE A 67 -12.56 12.97 -15.59
N VAL A 68 -13.90 13.02 -15.72
CA VAL A 68 -14.67 12.01 -16.46
C VAL A 68 -14.29 12.01 -17.94
N ALA A 69 -14.16 13.19 -18.56
CA ALA A 69 -13.71 13.31 -19.95
C ALA A 69 -12.30 12.72 -20.14
N PHE A 70 -11.39 12.95 -19.19
CA PHE A 70 -10.05 12.37 -19.19
C PHE A 70 -10.09 10.84 -19.10
N ILE A 71 -10.89 10.27 -18.20
CA ILE A 71 -11.08 8.82 -18.06
C ILE A 71 -11.65 8.23 -19.35
N LEU A 72 -12.69 8.83 -19.92
CA LEU A 72 -13.31 8.37 -21.16
C LEU A 72 -12.32 8.39 -22.33
N LYS A 73 -11.56 9.48 -22.48
CA LYS A 73 -10.50 9.57 -23.50
C LYS A 73 -9.47 8.45 -23.33
N ARG A 74 -8.98 8.23 -22.12
CA ARG A 74 -8.05 7.14 -21.79
C ARG A 74 -8.63 5.75 -22.08
N TYR A 75 -9.90 5.53 -21.76
CA TYR A 75 -10.59 4.26 -22.00
C TYR A 75 -10.73 3.96 -23.50
N ILE A 76 -11.15 4.95 -24.29
CA ILE A 76 -11.30 4.84 -25.74
C ILE A 76 -9.95 4.56 -26.43
N LEU A 77 -8.89 5.27 -26.01
CA LEU A 77 -7.55 5.13 -26.60
C LEU A 77 -6.84 3.80 -26.25
N LYS A 78 -7.06 3.22 -25.07
CA LYS A 78 -6.28 2.05 -24.62
C LYS A 78 -6.95 0.67 -24.78
N ARG A 79 -8.22 0.59 -25.19
CA ARG A 79 -8.96 -0.64 -25.61
C ARG A 79 -8.77 -1.92 -24.76
N LYS A 80 -8.31 -1.82 -23.51
CA LYS A 80 -8.16 -2.92 -22.54
C LYS A 80 -8.52 -2.43 -21.15
N SER A 81 -9.01 -3.37 -20.34
CA SER A 81 -9.61 -3.29 -19.00
C SER A 81 -8.73 -2.70 -17.88
N ASN A 82 -8.09 -1.55 -18.15
CA ASN A 82 -7.21 -0.85 -17.23
C ASN A 82 -7.92 -0.35 -15.96
N LEU A 83 -9.25 -0.35 -15.91
CA LEU A 83 -10.01 0.04 -14.72
C LEU A 83 -9.79 -0.97 -13.58
N LEU A 84 -9.74 -2.27 -13.89
CA LEU A 84 -9.41 -3.32 -12.91
C LEU A 84 -7.96 -3.20 -12.45
N MET A 85 -7.06 -2.86 -13.38
CA MET A 85 -5.63 -2.62 -13.10
C MET A 85 -5.43 -1.36 -12.22
N TRP A 86 -6.25 -0.32 -12.41
CA TRP A 86 -6.20 0.90 -11.61
C TRP A 86 -6.75 0.66 -10.19
N LEU A 87 -7.84 -0.11 -10.08
CA LEU A 87 -8.35 -0.58 -8.79
C LEU A 87 -7.34 -1.48 -8.05
N SER A 88 -6.61 -2.34 -8.77
CA SER A 88 -5.71 -3.31 -8.14
C SER A 88 -4.35 -2.75 -7.70
N TYR A 89 -3.89 -1.63 -8.23
CA TYR A 89 -2.50 -1.17 -8.01
C TYR A 89 -2.33 0.06 -7.10
N GLY A 90 -3.40 0.74 -6.71
CA GLY A 90 -3.25 1.93 -5.86
C GLY A 90 -4.53 2.57 -5.33
N ALA A 91 -5.71 2.10 -5.72
CA ALA A 91 -6.98 2.68 -5.26
C ALA A 91 -7.10 2.72 -3.71
N PRO A 92 -6.74 1.68 -2.94
CA PRO A 92 -6.79 1.75 -1.47
C PRO A 92 -5.92 2.88 -0.89
N LYS A 93 -4.73 3.09 -1.47
CA LYS A 93 -3.82 4.17 -1.10
C LYS A 93 -4.44 5.53 -1.38
N TYR A 94 -4.97 5.75 -2.58
CA TYR A 94 -5.60 7.02 -2.95
C TYR A 94 -6.86 7.33 -2.12
N VAL A 95 -7.66 6.31 -1.80
CA VAL A 95 -8.84 6.45 -0.93
C VAL A 95 -8.43 6.85 0.49
N LEU A 96 -7.39 6.21 1.03
CA LEU A 96 -6.89 6.56 2.36
C LEU A 96 -6.33 7.99 2.41
N TRP A 97 -5.53 8.35 1.40
CA TRP A 97 -4.99 9.70 1.22
C TRP A 97 -6.09 10.76 1.14
N TYR A 98 -7.13 10.46 0.37
CA TYR A 98 -8.31 11.32 0.26
C TYR A 98 -9.00 11.48 1.62
N ALA A 99 -9.30 10.38 2.31
CA ALA A 99 -9.94 10.41 3.62
C ALA A 99 -9.16 11.23 4.64
N LEU A 100 -7.84 11.01 4.75
CA LEU A 100 -6.99 11.75 5.68
C LEU A 100 -6.85 13.23 5.31
N THR A 101 -6.90 13.58 4.01
CA THR A 101 -6.92 14.99 3.57
C THR A 101 -8.23 15.67 3.98
N VAL A 102 -9.38 15.01 3.78
CA VAL A 102 -10.69 15.53 4.19
C VAL A 102 -10.77 15.69 5.71
N ILE A 103 -10.27 14.72 6.47
CA ILE A 103 -10.22 14.79 7.93
C ILE A 103 -9.31 15.96 8.37
N SER A 104 -8.12 16.09 7.77
CA SER A 104 -7.18 17.19 8.05
C SER A 104 -7.80 18.56 7.82
N LEU A 105 -8.42 18.79 6.66
CA LEU A 105 -9.10 20.05 6.34
C LEU A 105 -10.27 20.33 7.31
N SER A 106 -11.05 19.30 7.64
CA SER A 106 -12.19 19.42 8.57
C SER A 106 -11.74 19.72 10.00
N SER A 107 -10.54 19.28 10.36
CA SER A 107 -9.92 19.46 11.67
C SER A 107 -9.31 20.84 11.86
N LEU A 108 -9.23 21.67 10.82
CA LEU A 108 -8.76 23.06 10.95
C LEU A 108 -9.72 23.89 11.79
N ARG A 109 -9.16 24.72 12.67
CA ARG A 109 -9.91 25.48 13.68
C ARG A 109 -9.56 26.95 13.58
N ALA A 110 -10.55 27.81 13.79
CA ALA A 110 -10.41 29.26 13.82
C ALA A 110 -10.02 29.80 15.20
N GLU A 111 -10.15 28.96 16.22
CA GLU A 111 -9.83 29.29 17.60
C GLU A 111 -8.65 28.44 18.08
N LEU A 112 -7.91 28.99 19.06
CA LEU A 112 -6.88 28.26 19.77
C LEU A 112 -7.55 27.28 20.73
N ILE A 113 -7.22 26.01 20.56
CA ILE A 113 -7.74 24.91 21.39
C ILE A 113 -6.62 24.31 22.21
N TRP A 114 -5.39 24.28 21.66
CA TRP A 114 -4.25 23.72 22.35
C TRP A 114 -3.56 24.73 23.24
N ASN A 115 -3.16 24.26 24.42
CA ASN A 115 -2.18 24.94 25.24
C ASN A 115 -0.73 24.57 24.81
N VAL A 116 0.26 25.32 25.31
CA VAL A 116 1.68 25.17 24.93
C VAL A 116 2.18 23.74 25.15
N THR A 117 1.74 23.09 26.22
CA THR A 117 2.13 21.72 26.57
C THR A 117 1.56 20.72 25.56
N GLU A 118 0.26 20.80 25.27
CA GLU A 118 -0.40 19.94 24.28
C GLU A 118 0.23 20.09 22.89
N MET A 119 0.55 21.32 22.49
CA MET A 119 1.25 21.58 21.23
C MET A 119 2.64 20.93 21.17
N LYS A 120 3.39 20.95 22.30
CA LYS A 120 4.68 20.25 22.41
C LYS A 120 4.51 18.75 22.31
N ASP A 121 3.51 18.19 22.99
CA ASP A 121 3.24 16.75 22.98
C ASP A 121 2.87 16.27 21.58
N VAL A 122 1.99 16.99 20.87
CA VAL A 122 1.59 16.68 19.49
C VAL A 122 2.77 16.84 18.52
N LEU A 123 3.63 17.84 18.72
CA LEU A 123 4.83 18.02 17.92
C LEU A 123 5.84 16.88 18.13
N MET A 124 6.11 16.50 19.38
CA MET A 124 6.97 15.36 19.71
C MET A 124 6.41 14.07 19.12
N LEU A 125 5.11 13.81 19.28
CA LEU A 125 4.44 12.66 18.70
C LEU A 125 4.58 12.64 17.17
N SER A 126 4.48 13.79 16.50
CA SER A 126 4.64 13.87 15.05
C SER A 126 6.06 13.55 14.59
N TRP A 127 7.08 14.00 15.33
CA TRP A 127 8.46 13.58 15.11
C TRP A 127 8.66 12.07 15.34
N THR A 128 8.02 11.50 16.37
CA THR A 128 8.05 10.05 16.62
C THR A 128 7.42 9.27 15.47
N ILE A 129 6.22 9.67 15.01
CA ILE A 129 5.53 9.06 13.87
C ILE A 129 6.39 9.16 12.61
N PHE A 130 7.04 10.30 12.38
CA PHE A 130 7.96 10.46 11.27
C PHE A 130 9.20 9.56 11.38
N GLY A 131 9.77 9.42 12.58
CA GLY A 131 10.84 8.46 12.84
C GLY A 131 10.43 7.02 12.50
N ILE A 132 9.23 6.61 12.93
CA ILE A 132 8.64 5.31 12.56
C ILE A 132 8.51 5.19 11.05
N ALA A 133 8.06 6.24 10.35
CA ALA A 133 7.93 6.24 8.90
C ALA A 133 9.28 6.03 8.19
N ILE A 134 10.37 6.64 8.69
CA ILE A 134 11.73 6.40 8.18
C ILE A 134 12.14 4.96 8.41
N THR A 135 11.92 4.41 9.60
CA THR A 135 12.26 3.01 9.92
C THR A 135 11.51 2.05 8.99
N LEU A 136 10.20 2.26 8.79
CA LEU A 136 9.40 1.46 7.86
C LEU A 136 9.91 1.59 6.42
N PHE A 137 10.26 2.80 5.98
CA PHE A 137 10.86 3.00 4.67
C PHE A 137 12.19 2.28 4.50
N LEU A 138 13.06 2.27 5.52
CA LEU A 138 14.33 1.55 5.49
C LEU A 138 14.12 0.02 5.41
N VAL A 139 13.20 -0.52 6.21
CA VAL A 139 12.82 -1.94 6.15
C VAL A 139 12.27 -2.29 4.77
N TRP A 140 11.33 -1.48 4.27
CA TRP A 140 10.78 -1.63 2.92
C TRP A 140 11.86 -1.56 1.84
N TYR A 141 12.81 -0.63 1.98
CA TYR A 141 13.93 -0.46 1.05
C TYR A 141 14.85 -1.68 1.02
N LEU A 142 15.18 -2.25 2.18
CA LEU A 142 15.99 -3.45 2.29
C LEU A 142 15.28 -4.68 1.68
N LEU A 143 14.00 -4.87 2.01
CA LEU A 143 13.19 -5.97 1.47
C LEU A 143 13.07 -5.87 -0.06
N ASN A 144 12.77 -4.67 -0.58
CA ASN A 144 12.63 -4.47 -2.02
C ASN A 144 13.96 -4.51 -2.75
N GLY A 145 15.08 -4.07 -2.16
CA GLY A 145 16.40 -4.18 -2.77
C GLY A 145 16.74 -5.62 -3.14
N GLY A 146 16.52 -6.55 -2.19
CA GLY A 146 16.71 -7.99 -2.44
C GLY A 146 15.72 -8.58 -3.44
N PHE A 147 14.46 -8.11 -3.45
CA PHE A 147 13.46 -8.55 -4.42
C PHE A 147 13.76 -8.05 -5.84
N LEU A 148 14.17 -6.78 -5.97
CA LEU A 148 14.56 -6.12 -7.22
C LEU A 148 15.75 -6.83 -7.86
N GLU A 149 16.79 -7.14 -7.09
CA GLU A 149 17.98 -7.82 -7.62
C GLU A 149 17.63 -9.22 -8.17
N LYS A 150 16.78 -9.97 -7.46
CA LYS A 150 16.28 -11.29 -7.91
C LYS A 150 15.42 -11.17 -9.17
N GLN A 151 14.56 -10.16 -9.26
CA GLN A 151 13.74 -9.91 -10.46
C GLN A 151 14.58 -9.49 -11.67
N ILE A 152 15.58 -8.64 -11.47
CA ILE A 152 16.50 -8.19 -12.52
C ILE A 152 17.32 -9.37 -13.07
N LYS A 153 17.79 -10.28 -12.20
CA LYS A 153 18.49 -11.51 -12.64
C LYS A 153 17.58 -12.39 -13.51
N ARG A 154 16.35 -12.66 -13.07
CA ARG A 154 15.35 -13.40 -13.86
C ARG A 154 15.01 -12.73 -15.19
N LEU A 155 14.97 -11.41 -15.22
CA LEU A 155 14.71 -10.64 -16.44
C LEU A 155 15.85 -10.74 -17.46
N LYS A 156 17.12 -10.77 -17.01
CA LYS A 156 18.26 -11.02 -17.89
C LYS A 156 18.17 -12.41 -18.52
N GLU A 157 17.89 -13.44 -17.71
CA GLU A 157 17.70 -14.82 -18.17
C GLU A 157 16.50 -14.95 -19.15
N GLN A 158 15.38 -14.28 -18.87
CA GLN A 158 14.20 -14.30 -19.77
C GLN A 158 14.38 -13.49 -21.05
N SER A 159 15.21 -12.45 -21.04
CA SER A 159 15.51 -11.65 -22.25
C SER A 159 16.26 -12.46 -23.31
N GLU A 160 17.01 -13.48 -22.89
CA GLU A 160 17.67 -14.44 -23.78
C GLU A 160 16.68 -15.47 -24.37
N GLN A 161 15.58 -15.77 -23.68
CA GLN A 161 14.59 -16.79 -24.06
C GLN A 161 13.40 -16.32 -24.94
N LYS A 162 13.41 -15.10 -25.51
CA LYS A 162 12.39 -14.60 -26.47
C LYS A 162 10.91 -14.57 -25.99
N GLU A 163 10.60 -14.80 -24.71
CA GLU A 163 9.22 -14.64 -24.21
C GLU A 163 8.84 -13.16 -23.97
N LYS A 164 8.23 -12.54 -24.97
CA LYS A 164 7.91 -11.10 -24.98
C LYS A 164 6.84 -10.67 -23.94
N PHE A 165 5.98 -11.59 -23.48
CA PHE A 165 4.87 -11.27 -22.57
C PHE A 165 5.29 -11.26 -21.09
N SER A 166 6.07 -12.26 -20.65
CA SER A 166 6.62 -12.34 -19.29
C SER A 166 7.60 -11.18 -19.02
N PHE A 167 8.41 -10.83 -20.03
CA PHE A 167 9.32 -9.70 -19.99
C PHE A 167 8.61 -8.35 -19.76
N ASN A 168 7.57 -8.04 -20.54
CA ASN A 168 6.84 -6.77 -20.39
C ASN A 168 6.16 -6.63 -19.01
N TYR A 169 5.64 -7.72 -18.45
CA TYR A 169 5.04 -7.73 -17.11
C TYR A 169 6.10 -7.50 -16.02
N ALA A 170 7.26 -8.14 -16.13
CA ALA A 170 8.34 -7.98 -15.17
C ALA A 170 9.00 -6.58 -15.23
N VAL A 171 9.18 -6.01 -16.43
CA VAL A 171 9.62 -4.61 -16.61
C VAL A 171 8.60 -3.62 -16.01
N PHE A 172 7.30 -3.87 -16.21
CA PHE A 172 6.25 -3.04 -15.63
C PHE A 172 6.26 -3.08 -14.09
N ASN A 173 6.47 -4.26 -13.48
CA ASN A 173 6.61 -4.39 -12.03
C ASN A 173 7.84 -3.65 -11.50
N LEU A 174 8.99 -3.74 -12.17
CA LEU A 174 10.18 -2.97 -11.82
C LEU A 174 9.91 -1.46 -11.84
N LEU A 175 9.28 -0.96 -12.90
CA LEU A 175 8.94 0.45 -13.03
C LEU A 175 7.99 0.90 -11.92
N THR A 176 7.07 0.02 -11.50
CA THR A 176 6.11 0.29 -10.43
C THR A 176 6.79 0.36 -9.07
N ILE A 177 7.66 -0.60 -8.75
CA ILE A 177 8.45 -0.59 -7.51
C ILE A 177 9.36 0.65 -7.46
N TYR A 178 9.97 1.00 -8.59
CA TYR A 178 10.78 2.22 -8.70
C TYR A 178 9.94 3.47 -8.44
N ASN A 179 8.81 3.63 -9.13
CA ASN A 179 7.91 4.78 -8.92
C ASN A 179 7.39 4.86 -7.47
N GLN A 180 7.10 3.72 -6.84
CA GLN A 180 6.70 3.67 -5.44
C GLN A 180 7.84 4.12 -4.52
N ARG A 181 9.09 3.74 -4.80
CA ARG A 181 10.26 4.21 -4.06
C ARG A 181 10.39 5.73 -4.15
N THR A 182 10.37 6.27 -5.36
CA THR A 182 10.54 7.71 -5.57
C THR A 182 9.41 8.49 -4.91
N SER A 183 8.16 8.03 -5.06
CA SER A 183 6.99 8.63 -4.39
C SER A 183 7.12 8.63 -2.87
N SER A 184 7.63 7.55 -2.29
CA SER A 184 7.81 7.40 -0.84
C SER A 184 8.91 8.34 -0.31
N ILE A 185 9.99 8.52 -1.07
CA ILE A 185 11.06 9.47 -0.74
C ILE A 185 10.54 10.90 -0.80
N PHE A 186 9.85 11.29 -1.87
CA PHE A 186 9.26 12.63 -1.98
C PHE A 186 8.29 12.92 -0.84
N LEU A 187 7.48 11.93 -0.47
CA LEU A 187 6.54 12.06 0.62
C LEU A 187 7.23 12.27 1.98
N LEU A 188 8.26 11.48 2.29
CA LEU A 188 9.08 11.66 3.49
C LEU A 188 9.77 13.03 3.51
N LEU A 189 10.25 13.50 2.35
CA LEU A 189 10.88 14.82 2.23
C LEU A 189 9.89 15.94 2.52
N ILE A 190 8.67 15.89 1.96
CA ILE A 190 7.62 16.87 2.22
C ILE A 190 7.27 16.87 3.71
N ASN A 191 7.14 15.69 4.33
CA ASN A 191 6.91 15.56 5.77
C ASN A 191 8.01 16.20 6.60
N LEU A 192 9.27 15.91 6.27
CA LEU A 192 10.43 16.47 6.97
C LEU A 192 10.42 18.01 6.88
N LEU A 193 10.19 18.55 5.68
CA LEU A 193 10.11 20.01 5.48
C LEU A 193 8.98 20.62 6.29
N MET A 194 7.79 20.02 6.28
CA MET A 194 6.65 20.49 7.08
C MET A 194 6.92 20.42 8.59
N LEU A 195 7.57 19.36 9.06
CA LEU A 195 7.97 19.22 10.46
C LEU A 195 9.00 20.28 10.86
N ILE A 196 10.02 20.51 10.02
CA ILE A 196 11.04 21.55 10.26
C ILE A 196 10.38 22.94 10.29
N ILE A 197 9.49 23.24 9.35
CA ILE A 197 8.76 24.51 9.32
C ILE A 197 7.91 24.66 10.58
N THR A 198 7.16 23.64 10.96
CA THR A 198 6.30 23.69 12.15
C THR A 198 7.11 23.83 13.45
N THR A 199 8.21 23.07 13.56
CA THR A 199 9.13 23.10 14.72
C THR A 199 9.83 24.44 14.83
N SER A 200 10.37 24.96 13.73
CA SER A 200 11.04 26.27 13.70
C SER A 200 10.07 27.40 14.02
N ARG A 201 8.85 27.37 13.47
CA ARG A 201 7.82 28.35 13.82
C ARG A 201 7.46 28.30 15.29
N PHE A 202 7.32 27.11 15.87
CA PHE A 202 6.98 26.98 17.28
C PHE A 202 8.13 27.41 18.22
N TYR A 203 9.33 26.87 18.05
CA TYR A 203 10.45 27.10 18.98
C TYR A 203 11.27 28.36 18.69
N ILE A 204 11.49 28.71 17.43
CA ILE A 204 12.36 29.86 17.07
C ILE A 204 11.53 31.14 17.03
N VAL A 205 10.43 31.15 16.26
CA VAL A 205 9.65 32.38 16.05
C VAL A 205 8.82 32.76 17.27
N ASN A 206 8.21 31.77 17.94
CA ASN A 206 7.34 32.01 19.11
C ASN A 206 8.03 31.71 20.45
N ALA A 207 9.35 31.51 20.44
CA ALA A 207 10.16 31.17 21.61
C ALA A 207 9.62 29.99 22.45
N GLY A 208 8.78 29.13 21.88
CA GLY A 208 8.11 28.03 22.58
C GLY A 208 7.17 28.44 23.72
N SER A 209 6.77 29.72 23.79
CA SER A 209 5.96 30.28 24.89
C SER A 209 4.55 30.70 24.46
N THR A 210 4.31 30.95 23.17
CA THR A 210 3.01 31.37 22.64
C THR A 210 2.54 30.49 21.49
N ILE A 211 1.27 30.10 21.50
CA ILE A 211 0.64 29.43 20.36
C ILE A 211 -0.10 30.46 19.52
N THR A 212 0.17 30.43 18.22
CA THR A 212 -0.60 31.16 17.23
C THR A 212 -1.52 30.20 16.49
N LEU A 213 -2.62 30.73 15.98
CA LEU A 213 -3.59 29.96 15.19
C LEU A 213 -2.93 29.29 13.98
N LEU A 214 -1.96 29.96 13.37
CA LEU A 214 -1.16 29.44 12.28
C LEU A 214 -0.34 28.22 12.71
N ASN A 215 0.32 28.27 13.88
CA ASN A 215 1.11 27.14 14.37
C ASN A 215 0.23 25.91 14.64
N GLN A 216 -0.91 26.09 15.33
CA GLN A 216 -1.85 25.00 15.61
C GLN A 216 -2.31 24.32 14.32
N ASN A 217 -2.74 25.10 13.33
CA ASN A 217 -3.24 24.56 12.07
C ASN A 217 -2.13 23.92 11.22
N LEU A 218 -0.92 24.48 11.19
CA LEU A 218 0.24 23.84 10.56
C LEU A 218 0.57 22.50 11.23
N MET A 219 0.49 22.43 12.55
CA MET A 219 0.73 21.21 13.31
C MET A 219 -0.34 20.15 13.06
N ILE A 220 -1.61 20.53 12.98
CA ILE A 220 -2.70 19.61 12.56
C ILE A 220 -2.40 19.02 11.19
N ILE A 221 -2.08 19.86 10.20
CA ILE A 221 -1.75 19.42 8.84
C ILE A 221 -0.55 18.49 8.86
N CYS A 222 0.50 18.87 9.57
CA CYS A 222 1.74 18.12 9.69
C CYS A 222 1.52 16.74 10.33
N PHE A 223 0.74 16.68 11.41
CA PHE A 223 0.37 15.43 12.08
C PHE A 223 -0.35 14.47 11.12
N PHE A 224 -1.37 14.95 10.40
CA PHE A 224 -2.08 14.11 9.43
C PHE A 224 -1.20 13.69 8.26
N LEU A 225 -0.26 14.53 7.83
CA LEU A 225 0.71 14.15 6.79
C LEU A 225 1.69 13.07 7.28
N CYS A 226 2.10 13.11 8.56
CA CYS A 226 2.90 12.05 9.19
C CYS A 226 2.14 10.73 9.24
N CYS A 227 0.87 10.75 9.70
CA CYS A 227 0.01 9.57 9.73
C CYS A 227 -0.22 8.97 8.33
N ASN A 228 -0.48 9.82 7.33
CA ASN A 228 -0.60 9.41 5.93
C ASN A 228 0.62 8.63 5.45
N THR A 229 1.81 9.14 5.75
CA THR A 229 3.06 8.53 5.29
C THR A 229 3.32 7.20 5.96
N VAL A 230 3.07 7.06 7.27
CA VAL A 230 3.19 5.76 7.94
C VAL A 230 2.23 4.75 7.32
N ALA A 231 0.96 5.13 7.12
CA ALA A 231 -0.03 4.22 6.56
C ALA A 231 0.32 3.82 5.11
N ASP A 232 0.83 4.75 4.31
CA ASP A 232 1.32 4.47 2.96
C ASP A 232 2.47 3.45 2.94
N MET A 233 3.47 3.65 3.81
CA MET A 233 4.59 2.72 3.94
C MET A 233 4.12 1.33 4.39
N PHE A 234 3.16 1.27 5.32
CA PHE A 234 2.60 0.01 5.81
C PHE A 234 1.86 -0.76 4.72
N ILE A 235 1.06 -0.07 3.90
CA ILE A 235 0.42 -0.65 2.72
C ILE A 235 1.49 -1.17 1.74
N GLY A 236 2.55 -0.39 1.51
CA GLY A 236 3.65 -0.78 0.64
C GLY A 236 4.37 -2.05 1.08
N ILE A 237 4.69 -2.17 2.38
CA ILE A 237 5.29 -3.38 2.96
C ILE A 237 4.34 -4.56 2.86
N SER A 238 3.06 -4.37 3.21
CA SER A 238 2.05 -5.43 3.17
C SER A 238 1.89 -6.01 1.76
N GLN A 239 1.92 -5.17 0.73
CA GLN A 239 1.85 -5.63 -0.67
C GLN A 239 3.04 -6.51 -1.06
N VAL A 240 4.25 -6.15 -0.64
CA VAL A 240 5.47 -6.93 -0.92
C VAL A 240 5.40 -8.29 -0.23
N LEU A 241 5.01 -8.32 1.05
CA LEU A 241 4.86 -9.55 1.82
C LEU A 241 3.79 -10.49 1.24
N ILE A 242 2.64 -9.96 0.84
CA ILE A 242 1.58 -10.73 0.19
C ILE A 242 2.07 -11.30 -1.16
N ALA A 243 2.87 -10.54 -1.91
CA ALA A 243 3.41 -10.99 -3.18
C ALA A 243 4.44 -12.13 -3.00
N GLU A 244 5.32 -12.04 -2.01
CA GLU A 244 6.27 -13.11 -1.68
C GLU A 244 5.53 -14.39 -1.25
N ASN A 245 4.58 -14.29 -0.31
CA ASN A 245 3.79 -15.44 0.14
C ASN A 245 3.03 -16.12 -1.00
N LYS A 246 2.39 -15.35 -1.89
CA LYS A 246 1.72 -15.91 -3.08
C LYS A 246 2.69 -16.61 -4.04
N SER A 247 3.93 -16.15 -4.13
CA SER A 247 4.94 -16.80 -4.97
C SER A 247 5.42 -18.13 -4.37
N VAL A 248 5.46 -18.21 -3.03
CA VAL A 248 5.81 -19.42 -2.29
C VAL A 248 4.69 -20.44 -2.36
N THR A 249 3.43 -20.06 -2.12
CA THR A 249 2.29 -20.98 -2.23
C THR A 249 2.11 -21.53 -3.64
N ARG A 250 2.30 -20.72 -4.69
CA ARG A 250 2.26 -21.24 -6.07
C ARG A 250 3.37 -22.23 -6.38
N LYS A 251 4.57 -22.05 -5.81
CA LYS A 251 5.66 -23.03 -5.95
C LYS A 251 5.34 -24.33 -5.23
N LEU A 252 4.75 -24.25 -4.04
CA LEU A 252 4.26 -25.40 -3.29
C LEU A 252 3.15 -26.14 -4.04
N ASP A 253 2.16 -25.42 -4.58
CA ASP A 253 1.09 -26.04 -5.41
C ASP A 253 1.65 -26.71 -6.66
N TYR A 254 2.61 -26.08 -7.34
CA TYR A 254 3.27 -26.69 -8.50
C TYR A 254 4.06 -27.94 -8.11
N LEU A 255 4.81 -27.89 -7.01
CA LEU A 255 5.55 -29.05 -6.49
C LEU A 255 4.60 -30.17 -6.06
N PHE A 256 3.46 -29.83 -5.45
CA PHE A 256 2.40 -30.79 -5.12
C PHE A 256 1.77 -31.40 -6.38
N GLN A 257 1.43 -30.61 -7.40
CA GLN A 257 0.90 -31.15 -8.65
C GLN A 257 1.93 -32.01 -9.39
N TYR A 258 3.20 -31.61 -9.37
CA TYR A 258 4.29 -32.36 -9.98
C TYR A 258 4.55 -33.69 -9.26
N SER A 259 4.61 -33.69 -7.93
CA SER A 259 4.76 -34.93 -7.14
C SER A 259 3.54 -35.83 -7.27
N PHE A 260 2.33 -35.27 -7.32
CA PHE A 260 1.10 -36.02 -7.55
C PHE A 260 1.05 -36.64 -8.95
N LYS A 261 1.52 -35.91 -9.98
CA LYS A 261 1.64 -36.43 -11.34
C LYS A 261 2.71 -37.51 -11.45
N LYS A 262 3.88 -37.34 -10.83
CA LYS A 262 4.93 -38.36 -10.75
C LYS A 262 4.45 -39.60 -10.00
N TYR A 263 3.60 -39.45 -8.97
CA TYR A 263 2.97 -40.56 -8.27
C TYR A 263 1.97 -41.32 -9.14
N GLN A 264 1.13 -40.61 -9.91
CA GLN A 264 0.24 -41.22 -10.91
C GLN A 264 1.03 -41.95 -12.02
N ASP A 265 2.10 -41.32 -12.54
CA ASP A 265 2.93 -41.88 -13.59
C ASP A 265 3.81 -43.05 -13.07
N GLY A 266 4.19 -43.01 -11.79
CA GLY A 266 4.98 -44.02 -11.07
C GLY A 266 4.20 -45.28 -10.68
N PHE A 267 2.86 -45.22 -10.60
CA PHE A 267 2.02 -46.41 -10.53
C PHE A 267 2.02 -47.23 -11.85
N GLY A 268 2.65 -46.71 -12.91
CA GLY A 268 2.82 -47.39 -14.18
C GLY A 268 4.13 -48.16 -14.37
N LYS A 269 5.18 -47.93 -13.56
CA LYS A 269 6.45 -48.70 -13.62
C LYS A 269 7.37 -48.37 -12.45
N SER A 270 7.64 -49.41 -11.64
CA SER A 270 8.64 -49.41 -10.57
C SER A 270 10.05 -49.46 -11.14
N GLU A 271 10.83 -48.39 -11.00
CA GLU A 271 12.29 -48.45 -10.97
C GLU A 271 12.82 -47.59 -9.82
N LYS A 272 13.68 -48.22 -9.00
CA LYS A 272 13.80 -47.97 -7.55
C LYS A 272 15.06 -47.18 -7.14
N SER A 273 15.71 -46.41 -8.03
CA SER A 273 17.05 -45.86 -7.75
C SER A 273 17.18 -44.33 -7.62
N ASP A 274 16.17 -43.53 -8.00
CA ASP A 274 16.28 -42.06 -8.00
C ASP A 274 15.49 -41.34 -6.88
N ASP A 275 14.75 -42.07 -6.05
CA ASP A 275 13.85 -41.48 -5.06
C ASP A 275 14.54 -41.08 -3.75
N GLU A 276 15.71 -41.62 -3.41
CA GLU A 276 16.49 -41.23 -2.22
C GLU A 276 17.19 -39.87 -2.36
N ARG A 277 17.55 -39.44 -3.58
CA ARG A 277 18.15 -38.09 -3.80
C ARG A 277 17.13 -36.97 -3.63
N ASN A 278 15.88 -37.19 -4.06
CA ASN A 278 14.83 -36.19 -3.99
C ASN A 278 14.31 -35.96 -2.55
N PHE A 279 14.35 -36.98 -1.69
CA PHE A 279 13.98 -36.84 -0.28
C PHE A 279 15.00 -36.04 0.54
N ASN A 280 16.29 -36.18 0.20
CA ASN A 280 17.36 -35.40 0.83
C ASN A 280 17.31 -33.91 0.41
N GLU A 281 16.93 -33.58 -0.84
CA GLU A 281 16.69 -32.19 -1.25
C GLU A 281 15.48 -31.56 -0.52
N LEU A 282 14.41 -32.32 -0.27
CA LEU A 282 13.25 -31.86 0.49
C LEU A 282 13.59 -31.56 1.97
N ALA A 283 14.38 -32.42 2.62
CA ALA A 283 14.86 -32.19 3.98
C ALA A 283 15.84 -31.01 4.07
N GLU A 284 16.60 -30.74 3.00
CA GLU A 284 17.53 -29.60 2.92
C GLU A 284 16.80 -28.27 2.67
N ILE A 285 15.69 -28.28 1.91
CA ILE A 285 14.80 -27.12 1.73
C ILE A 285 14.10 -26.75 3.04
N ASP A 286 13.62 -27.74 3.81
CA ASP A 286 12.97 -27.51 5.11
C ASP A 286 13.96 -27.01 6.19
N LYS A 287 15.19 -27.55 6.20
CA LYS A 287 16.30 -27.00 7.01
C LYS A 287 16.69 -25.58 6.62
N ASN A 288 16.66 -25.23 5.33
CA ASN A 288 16.94 -23.87 4.86
C ASN A 288 15.78 -22.89 5.16
N TYR A 289 14.54 -23.38 5.22
CA TYR A 289 13.36 -22.59 5.60
C TYR A 289 13.48 -22.03 7.02
N ASN A 290 13.90 -22.85 7.98
CA ASN A 290 14.16 -22.44 9.37
C ASN A 290 15.46 -21.61 9.55
N ARG A 291 16.30 -21.50 8.52
CA ARG A 291 17.53 -20.68 8.53
C ARG A 291 17.34 -19.30 7.91
N LEU A 292 16.23 -19.02 7.23
CA LEU A 292 15.97 -17.70 6.64
C LEU A 292 15.95 -16.62 7.73
N PRO A 293 16.80 -15.58 7.62
CA PRO A 293 16.88 -14.49 8.60
C PRO A 293 15.53 -13.82 8.87
N ILE A 294 14.65 -13.79 7.86
CA ILE A 294 13.29 -13.24 7.95
C ILE A 294 12.38 -14.07 8.86
N VAL A 295 12.46 -15.40 8.83
CA VAL A 295 11.66 -16.28 9.71
C VAL A 295 12.13 -16.15 11.15
N LYS A 296 13.45 -16.09 11.35
CA LYS A 296 14.05 -15.81 12.67
C LYS A 296 13.72 -14.40 13.16
N LEU A 297 13.72 -13.40 12.27
CA LEU A 297 13.34 -12.02 12.60
C LEU A 297 11.84 -11.94 12.95
N PHE A 298 10.96 -12.62 12.22
CA PHE A 298 9.53 -12.70 12.52
C PHE A 298 9.25 -13.44 13.83
N GLN A 299 9.92 -14.57 14.07
CA GLN A 299 9.82 -15.31 15.34
C GLN A 299 10.37 -14.48 16.51
N LYS A 300 11.45 -13.73 16.30
CA LYS A 300 12.04 -12.85 17.31
C LYS A 300 11.16 -11.63 17.59
N ILE A 301 10.56 -11.04 16.56
CA ILE A 301 9.57 -9.96 16.68
C ILE A 301 8.31 -10.47 17.37
N LEU A 302 7.78 -11.64 17.00
CA LEU A 302 6.60 -12.25 17.62
C LEU A 302 6.86 -12.63 19.09
N LYS A 303 8.04 -13.20 19.40
CA LYS A 303 8.47 -13.46 20.79
C LYS A 303 8.68 -12.18 21.59
N SER A 304 9.11 -11.08 20.97
CA SER A 304 9.31 -9.81 21.67
C SER A 304 8.04 -8.95 21.77
N SER A 305 6.99 -9.26 21.00
CA SER A 305 5.75 -8.46 20.94
C SER A 305 4.54 -9.11 21.60
N PHE A 306 4.66 -10.36 22.06
CA PHE A 306 3.65 -11.01 22.90
C PHE A 306 4.15 -11.17 24.34
N PHE A 307 3.71 -10.26 25.21
CA PHE A 307 3.63 -10.49 26.66
C PHE A 307 2.49 -11.51 26.91
N PHE A 308 2.76 -12.80 26.76
CA PHE A 308 2.06 -13.87 27.47
C PHE A 308 3.04 -15.00 27.72
N GLY A 309 3.06 -15.49 28.96
CA GLY A 309 4.15 -16.23 29.57
C GLY A 309 4.55 -17.52 28.88
N ASP A 310 5.78 -17.93 29.21
CA ASP A 310 6.43 -19.16 28.79
C ASP A 310 5.46 -20.36 28.88
N ILE A 311 5.12 -20.93 27.73
CA ILE A 311 4.66 -22.31 27.65
C ILE A 311 5.91 -23.12 27.33
N ASP A 312 6.49 -23.72 28.36
CA ASP A 312 7.47 -24.79 28.21
C ASP A 312 6.83 -25.95 27.45
N VAL A 313 7.26 -26.13 26.20
CA VAL A 313 7.00 -27.37 25.47
C VAL A 313 8.01 -28.38 25.99
N VAL A 314 7.56 -29.20 26.95
CA VAL A 314 8.27 -30.37 27.45
C VAL A 314 8.57 -31.31 26.29
N ASP A 315 9.85 -31.51 26.01
CA ASP A 315 10.35 -32.60 25.17
C ASP A 315 10.01 -33.93 25.87
N ASN A 316 8.98 -34.62 25.38
CA ASN A 316 8.69 -35.99 25.80
C ASN A 316 9.44 -36.95 24.87
N LYS A 317 10.73 -37.12 25.14
CA LYS A 317 11.49 -38.29 24.72
C LYS A 317 11.57 -39.26 25.89
N ASP A 318 11.49 -40.54 25.54
CA ASP A 318 11.82 -41.71 26.37
C ASP A 318 10.66 -42.36 27.14
N SER A 319 10.07 -43.39 26.53
CA SER A 319 9.95 -44.74 27.14
C SER A 319 9.10 -45.68 26.28
N ILE A 320 9.74 -46.34 25.31
CA ILE A 320 9.35 -47.69 24.90
C ILE A 320 10.60 -48.54 25.06
N ASN A 321 10.79 -49.07 26.28
CA ASN A 321 11.67 -50.20 26.50
C ASN A 321 10.82 -51.45 26.29
N GLU A 322 11.12 -52.16 25.20
CA GLU A 322 10.83 -53.58 25.07
C GLU A 322 11.58 -54.33 26.17
N ASN A 323 10.83 -54.97 27.06
CA ASN A 323 11.30 -56.17 27.72
C ASN A 323 11.18 -57.30 26.71
N ASP A 324 12.29 -57.95 26.35
CA ASP A 324 12.30 -59.37 26.03
C ASP A 324 13.74 -59.95 26.09
N HIS A 325 13.90 -60.92 26.99
CA HIS A 325 14.79 -62.09 26.91
C HIS A 325 16.31 -61.91 26.62
N GLN A 326 17.15 -61.95 27.66
CA GLN A 326 17.88 -63.15 28.18
C GLN A 326 19.04 -62.74 29.09
#